data_AF-A0A9E3WNR3-F1
#
_entry.id   AF-A0A9E3WNR3-F1
#
_cell.length_a   1.000
_cell.length_b   1.000
_cell.length_c   1.000
_cell.angle_alpha   90.00
_cell.angle_beta   90.00
_cell.angle_gamma   90.00
#
_symmetry.space_group_name_H-M   'P 1'
#
loop_
_entity.id
_entity.type
_entity.pdbx_description
1 polymer ?
#
loop_
_entity_poly.entity_id
_entity_poly.type
_entity_poly.pdbx_seq_one_letter_code
_entity_poly.pdbx_strand_id
1 'polypeptide(L)'
;MFGKPTWFERKRRGWGIKPTCWQGWIYSAVWTAVLILPFLALVSEGLLIESLVWSVASMAALVWDVREVIHAMSPVVDDVLYIDETETLSERLATRNYDFRLRG
;
A
#
# COMPACT_ATOMS: atom_id res chain seq x y z
N MET A 1 10.11 7.57 6.14
CA MET A 1 10.51 6.86 4.90
C MET A 1 12.01 6.62 4.81
N PHE A 2 12.51 5.44 5.24
CA PHE A 2 13.92 5.05 5.00
C PHE A 2 14.12 4.29 3.67
N GLY A 3 13.08 3.61 3.18
CA GLY A 3 13.07 2.99 1.85
C GLY A 3 12.60 3.95 0.76
N LYS A 4 13.32 4.04 -0.37
CA LYS A 4 12.79 4.73 -1.56
C LYS A 4 11.81 3.83 -2.30
N PRO A 5 10.68 4.35 -2.80
CA PRO A 5 9.69 3.57 -3.53
C PRO A 5 10.27 2.95 -4.81
N THR A 6 11.28 3.58 -5.42
CA THR A 6 11.97 3.07 -6.62
C THR A 6 12.77 1.79 -6.37
N TRP A 7 13.04 1.44 -5.12
CA TRP A 7 13.78 0.22 -4.78
C TRP A 7 12.93 -1.04 -4.83
N PHE A 8 11.61 -0.86 -4.87
CA PHE A 8 10.64 -1.93 -4.76
C PHE A 8 9.64 -1.87 -5.91
N GLU A 9 9.13 -3.03 -6.30
CA GLU A 9 8.04 -3.13 -7.26
C GLU A 9 6.88 -3.87 -6.62
N ARG A 10 5.66 -3.38 -6.85
CA ARG A 10 4.45 -4.04 -6.36
C ARG A 10 4.28 -5.37 -7.08
N LYS A 11 4.07 -6.45 -6.33
CA LYS A 11 3.86 -7.77 -6.92
C LYS A 11 2.51 -7.76 -7.66
N ARG A 12 2.49 -8.16 -8.95
CA ARG A 12 1.25 -8.25 -9.76
C ARG A 12 0.22 -9.26 -9.23
N ARG A 13 0.64 -10.22 -8.40
CA ARG A 13 -0.23 -11.26 -7.83
C ARG A 13 0.19 -11.56 -6.40
N GLY A 14 -0.75 -11.37 -5.45
CA GLY A 14 -0.53 -11.55 -4.01
C GLY A 14 -0.32 -10.23 -3.25
N TRP A 15 0.00 -10.35 -1.96
CA TRP A 15 0.30 -9.23 -1.05
C TRP A 15 1.82 -9.02 -0.97
N GLY A 16 2.26 -7.77 -0.92
CA GLY A 16 3.66 -7.40 -0.66
C GLY A 16 4.40 -6.74 -1.82
N ILE A 17 5.68 -6.48 -1.57
CA ILE A 17 6.60 -5.77 -2.45
C ILE A 17 7.82 -6.66 -2.72
N LYS A 18 8.40 -6.59 -3.93
CA LYS A 18 9.66 -7.27 -4.25
C LYS A 18 10.77 -6.24 -4.42
N PRO A 19 11.98 -6.47 -3.90
CA PRO A 19 13.13 -5.61 -4.21
C PRO A 19 13.53 -5.80 -5.68
N THR A 20 13.69 -4.69 -6.40
CA THR A 20 14.06 -4.70 -7.83
C THR A 20 15.52 -4.30 -8.04
N CYS A 21 16.09 -3.55 -7.10
CA CYS A 21 17.48 -3.12 -7.14
C CYS A 21 18.29 -3.64 -5.95
N TRP A 22 19.62 -3.57 -6.05
CA TRP A 22 20.54 -4.02 -5.00
C TRP A 22 20.35 -3.25 -3.68
N GLN A 23 19.92 -1.97 -3.75
CA GLN A 23 19.57 -1.17 -2.57
C GLN A 23 18.35 -1.73 -1.82
N GLY A 24 17.32 -2.20 -2.55
CA GLY A 24 16.16 -2.87 -1.95
C GLY A 24 16.53 -4.21 -1.30
N TRP A 25 17.52 -4.92 -1.83
CA TRP A 25 18.07 -6.14 -1.21
C TRP A 25 18.84 -5.82 0.08
N ILE A 26 19.70 -4.80 0.07
CA ILE A 26 20.40 -4.34 1.29
C ILE A 26 19.37 -3.93 2.35
N TYR A 27 18.34 -3.18 1.96
CA TYR A 27 17.26 -2.80 2.85
C TYR A 27 16.56 -4.02 3.49
N SER A 28 16.23 -5.02 2.67
CA SER A 28 15.60 -6.26 3.11
C SER A 28 16.52 -7.03 4.07
N ALA A 29 17.82 -7.07 3.78
CA ALA A 29 18.82 -7.71 4.63
C ALA A 29 18.98 -6.99 5.98
N VAL A 30 18.95 -5.65 6.00
CA VAL A 30 18.98 -4.85 7.23
C VAL A 30 17.76 -5.15 8.09
N TRP A 31 16.55 -5.15 7.52
CA TRP A 31 15.34 -5.51 8.26
C TRP A 31 15.40 -6.93 8.81
N THR A 32 15.92 -7.87 8.02
CA THR A 32 16.13 -9.26 8.46
C THR A 32 17.09 -9.33 9.65
N ALA A 33 18.19 -8.56 9.63
CA ALA A 33 19.13 -8.49 10.73
C ALA A 33 18.51 -7.87 12.00
N VAL A 34 17.73 -6.79 11.85
CA VAL A 34 17.00 -6.14 12.96
C VAL A 34 15.98 -7.08 13.59
N LEU A 35 15.34 -7.94 12.80
CA LEU A 35 14.41 -8.95 13.33
C LEU A 35 15.15 -10.08 14.06
N ILE A 36 16.18 -10.64 13.42
CA ILE A 36 16.80 -11.89 13.86
C ILE A 36 17.81 -11.68 15.00
N LEU A 37 18.65 -10.65 14.94
CA LEU A 37 19.74 -10.46 15.92
C LEU A 37 19.22 -10.26 17.35
N PRO A 38 18.26 -9.36 17.61
CA PRO A 38 17.76 -9.14 18.97
C PRO A 38 16.90 -10.31 19.42
N PHE A 39 16.16 -10.95 18.51
CA PHE A 39 15.40 -12.15 18.83
C PHE A 39 16.31 -13.29 19.32
N LEU A 40 17.40 -13.58 18.60
CA LEU A 40 18.38 -14.59 19.01
C LEU A 40 19.03 -14.24 20.35
N ALA A 41 19.42 -12.98 20.55
CA ALA A 41 20.02 -12.53 21.81
C ALA A 41 19.05 -12.66 23.00
N LEU A 42 17.79 -12.29 22.82
CA LEU A 42 16.76 -12.41 23.87
C LEU A 42 16.44 -13.87 24.20
N VAL A 43 16.39 -14.74 23.18
CA VAL A 43 16.17 -16.18 23.37
C VAL A 43 17.36 -16.85 24.06
N SER A 44 18.61 -16.46 23.74
CA SER A 44 19.79 -17.03 24.41
C SER A 44 19.87 -16.69 25.90
N GLU A 45 19.31 -15.55 26.30
CA GLU A 45 19.21 -15.13 27.71
C GLU A 45 17.96 -15.71 28.42
N GLY A 46 17.13 -16.50 27.73
CA GLY A 46 15.91 -17.09 28.28
C GLY A 46 14.73 -16.11 28.46
N LEU A 47 14.84 -14.90 27.90
CA LEU A 47 13.84 -13.83 28.00
C LEU A 47 12.73 -14.02 26.94
N LEU A 48 11.90 -15.05 27.13
CA LEU A 48 10.88 -15.44 26.16
C LEU A 48 9.80 -14.37 25.97
N ILE A 49 9.38 -13.69 27.03
CA ILE A 49 8.32 -12.67 26.96
C ILE A 49 8.84 -11.46 26.17
N GLU A 50 10.05 -11.00 26.46
CA GLU A 50 10.71 -9.91 25.77
C GLU A 50 10.95 -10.25 24.30
N SER A 51 11.30 -11.50 23.99
CA SER A 51 11.42 -11.97 22.60
C SER A 51 10.09 -11.94 21.85
N LEU A 52 8.98 -12.28 22.51
CA LEU A 52 7.63 -12.18 21.94
C LEU A 52 7.23 -10.72 21.73
N VAL A 53 7.46 -9.85 22.72
CA VAL A 53 7.20 -8.41 22.62
C VAL A 53 8.01 -7.80 21.49
N TRP A 54 9.30 -8.14 21.39
CA TRP A 54 10.17 -7.70 20.30
C TRP A 54 9.66 -8.17 18.93
N SER A 55 9.23 -9.43 18.83
CA SER A 55 8.70 -9.99 17.59
C SER A 55 7.44 -9.28 17.14
N VAL A 56 6.49 -9.04 18.05
CA VAL A 56 5.25 -8.32 17.76
C VAL A 56 5.54 -6.86 17.38
N ALA A 57 6.39 -6.17 18.14
CA ALA A 57 6.76 -4.78 17.88
C ALA A 57 7.46 -4.64 16.52
N SER A 58 8.40 -5.52 16.21
CA SER A 58 9.15 -5.50 14.95
C SER A 58 8.27 -5.89 13.76
N MET A 59 7.34 -6.83 13.94
CA MET A 59 6.34 -7.16 12.92
C MET A 59 5.42 -5.96 12.62
N ALA A 60 4.94 -5.28 13.66
CA ALA A 60 4.10 -4.09 13.51
C ALA A 60 4.86 -2.96 12.79
N ALA A 61 6.13 -2.73 13.17
CA ALA A 61 6.99 -1.74 12.52
C ALA A 61 7.24 -2.07 11.04
N LEU A 62 7.49 -3.34 10.71
CA LEU A 62 7.69 -3.78 9.32
C LEU A 62 6.41 -3.61 8.50
N VAL A 63 5.25 -3.97 9.04
CA VAL A 63 3.95 -3.78 8.36
C VAL A 63 3.69 -2.30 8.13
N TRP A 64 3.99 -1.45 9.11
CA TRP A 64 3.86 0.00 8.98
C TRP A 64 4.76 0.54 7.87
N ASP A 65 6.04 0.18 7.89
CA ASP A 65 7.01 0.62 6.89
C ASP A 65 6.63 0.17 5.47
N VAL A 66 6.21 -1.09 5.31
CA VAL A 66 5.71 -1.60 4.01
C VAL A 66 4.47 -0.83 3.55
N ARG A 67 3.55 -0.50 4.45
CA ARG A 67 2.38 0.32 4.11
C ARG A 67 2.78 1.73 3.68
N GLU A 68 3.71 2.35 4.38
CA GLU A 68 4.24 3.68 4.05
C GLU A 68 4.93 3.67 2.68
N VAL A 69 5.71 2.63 2.37
CA VAL A 69 6.35 2.43 1.06
C VAL A 69 5.30 2.20 -0.05
N ILE A 70 4.25 1.40 0.20
CA ILE A 70 3.15 1.17 -0.76
C ILE A 70 2.35 2.45 -1.00
N HIS A 71 2.06 3.23 0.04
CA HIS A 71 1.40 4.53 -0.10
C HIS A 71 2.28 5.50 -0.88
N ALA A 72 3.59 5.54 -0.63
CA ALA A 72 4.51 6.36 -1.41
C ALA A 72 4.66 5.89 -2.88
N MET A 73 4.42 4.60 -3.16
CA MET A 73 4.44 4.04 -4.52
C MET A 73 3.15 4.27 -5.30
N SER A 74 2.01 4.41 -4.62
CA SER A 74 0.79 4.84 -5.31
C SER A 74 0.95 6.33 -5.51
N PRO A 75 1.14 6.83 -6.75
CA PRO A 75 0.85 8.24 -6.97
C PRO A 75 -0.59 8.41 -6.47
N VAL A 76 -0.83 9.49 -5.74
CA VAL A 76 -2.17 10.01 -5.50
C VAL A 76 -2.94 9.80 -6.81
N VAL A 77 -3.80 8.77 -6.81
CA VAL A 77 -4.93 8.72 -7.73
C VAL A 77 -5.72 9.88 -7.18
N ASP A 78 -5.40 11.07 -7.67
CA ASP A 78 -6.28 12.21 -7.58
C ASP A 78 -7.64 11.65 -7.94
N ASP A 79 -8.62 12.03 -7.14
CA ASP A 79 -10.02 12.04 -7.48
C ASP A 79 -10.21 12.64 -8.88
N VAL A 80 -9.89 11.89 -9.93
CA VAL A 80 -10.62 11.95 -11.18
C VAL A 80 -11.91 11.23 -10.85
N LEU A 81 -12.73 11.95 -10.08
CA LEU A 81 -14.17 11.89 -10.21
C LEU A 81 -14.39 12.03 -11.72
N TYR A 82 -14.48 10.88 -12.42
CA TYR A 82 -15.20 10.84 -13.67
C TYR A 82 -16.59 11.31 -13.27
N ILE A 83 -16.86 12.60 -13.43
CA ILE A 83 -18.21 13.06 -13.70
C ILE A 83 -18.51 12.30 -14.99
N ASP A 84 -19.16 11.16 -14.82
CA ASP A 84 -19.61 10.34 -15.90
C ASP A 84 -20.57 11.23 -16.71
N GLU A 85 -20.05 11.84 -17.78
CA GLU A 85 -20.83 12.73 -18.64
C GLU A 85 -22.05 11.98 -19.20
N THR A 86 -22.07 10.64 -19.13
CA THR A 86 -23.22 9.83 -19.52
C THR A 86 -24.45 10.05 -18.62
N GLU A 87 -24.31 10.38 -17.32
CA GLU A 87 -25.47 10.75 -16.48
C GLU A 87 -26.08 12.07 -16.96
N THR A 88 -25.25 13.09 -17.23
CA THR A 88 -25.73 14.41 -17.67
C THR A 88 -26.33 14.39 -19.08
N LEU A 89 -25.83 13.51 -19.96
CA LEU A 89 -26.34 13.35 -21.33
C LEU A 89 -27.64 12.54 -21.32
N SER A 90 -27.78 11.55 -20.44
CA SER A 90 -29.04 10.83 -20.20
C SER A 90 -30.13 11.77 -19.68
N GLU A 91 -29.82 12.64 -18.71
CA GLU A 91 -30.78 13.65 -18.22
C GLU A 91 -31.15 14.70 -19.29
N ARG A 92 -30.19 15.17 -20.10
CA ARG A 92 -30.45 16.08 -21.22
C ARG A 92 -31.27 15.44 -22.35
N LEU A 93 -31.08 14.15 -22.62
CA LEU A 93 -31.89 13.41 -23.59
C LEU A 93 -33.29 13.11 -23.06
N ALA A 94 -33.41 12.81 -21.76
CA ALA A 94 -34.70 12.59 -21.11
C ALA A 94 -35.56 13.86 -21.17
N THR A 95 -35.00 15.01 -20.78
CA THR A 95 -35.71 16.30 -20.82
C THR A 95 -36.12 16.74 -22.23
N ARG A 96 -35.27 16.49 -23.25
CA ARG A 96 -35.62 16.79 -24.65
C ARG A 96 -36.81 16.00 -25.18
N ASN A 97 -37.07 14.79 -24.66
CA ASN A 97 -38.12 13.91 -25.19
C ASN A 97 -39.53 14.26 -24.68
N TYR A 98 -39.64 14.89 -23.50
CA TYR A 98 -40.94 15.25 -22.93
C TYR A 98 -41.53 16.54 -23.53
N ASP A 99 -40.71 17.41 -24.10
CA ASP A 99 -41.17 18.68 -24.68
C ASP A 99 -41.93 18.49 -26.01
N PHE A 100 -41.70 17.37 -26.71
CA PHE A 100 -42.40 17.05 -27.97
C PHE A 100 -43.79 16.45 -27.79
N ARG A 101 -44.22 16.08 -26.58
CA ARG A 101 -45.55 15.45 -26.34
C ARG A 101 -46.65 16.40 -25.88
N LEU A 102 -46.36 17.69 -25.69
CA LEU A 102 -47.34 18.67 -25.21
C LEU A 102 -47.94 19.56 -26.31
N ARG A 103 -47.64 19.28 -27.59
CA ARG A 103 -48.24 19.95 -28.74
C ARG A 103 -48.67 18.92 -29.80
N GLY A 104 -49.89 18.41 -29.66
CA GLY A 104 -50.55 17.53 -30.63
C GLY A 104 -51.93 17.17 -30.15
#